data_AF-A0A2J5P5M2-F1
#
_entry.id   AF-A0A2J5P5M2-F1
#
_cell.length_a   1.000
_cell.length_b   1.000
_cell.length_c   1.000
_cell.angle_alpha   90.00
_cell.angle_beta   90.00
_cell.angle_gamma   90.00
#
_symmetry.space_group_name_H-M   'P 1'
#
loop_
_entity.id
_entity.type
_entity.pdbx_description
1 polymer ?
#
loop_
_entity_poly.entity_id
_entity_poly.type
_entity_poly.pdbx_seq_one_letter_code
_entity_poly.pdbx_strand_id
1 'polypeptide(L)'
;MNKTDELRTARIESLVTPAELAQRHPVSADVAAHVSASRRRIEKILNGEDRRLLVVIGPCSIHDIDAAMEYARRLQGMRERYQPQLEIVMRTYF
;
A
#
# COMPACT_ATOMS: atom_id res chain seq x y z
N MET A 1 12.17 42.29 23.20
CA MET A 1 12.29 41.69 21.85
C MET A 1 10.94 41.08 21.51
N ASN A 2 10.30 41.51 20.42
CA ASN A 2 8.97 40.98 20.05
C ASN A 2 9.14 39.63 19.35
N LYS A 3 8.30 38.65 19.68
CA LYS A 3 8.26 37.37 18.97
C LYS A 3 7.72 37.65 17.55
N THR A 4 8.52 37.40 16.52
CA THR A 4 8.14 37.63 15.11
C THR A 4 7.83 36.35 14.34
N ASP A 5 7.97 35.18 14.99
CA ASP A 5 7.75 33.86 14.39
C ASP A 5 6.73 33.04 15.20
N GLU A 6 6.16 32.00 14.59
CA GLU A 6 5.16 31.10 15.18
C GLU A 6 3.88 31.80 15.67
N LEU A 7 3.56 32.96 15.08
CA LEU A 7 2.46 33.83 15.53
C LEU A 7 1.07 33.19 15.36
N ARG A 8 0.95 32.14 14.54
CA ARG A 8 -0.29 31.42 14.24
C ARG A 8 -0.13 29.91 14.23
N THR A 9 0.92 29.38 14.83
CA THR A 9 1.15 27.93 14.93
C THR A 9 0.78 27.43 16.32
N ALA A 10 0.03 26.34 16.37
CA ALA A 10 -0.16 25.56 17.59
C ALA A 10 0.73 24.32 17.48
N ARG A 11 1.59 24.11 18.48
CA ARG A 11 2.32 22.84 18.58
C ARG A 11 1.33 21.75 18.96
N ILE A 12 1.15 20.77 18.09
CA ILE A 12 0.30 19.60 18.35
C ILE A 12 1.16 18.52 19.00
N GLU A 13 2.05 17.89 18.22
CA GLU A 13 2.98 16.86 18.71
C GLU A 13 4.09 16.58 17.69
N SER A 14 5.14 15.88 18.12
CA SER A 14 6.18 15.38 17.23
C SER A 14 5.73 14.07 16.56
N LEU A 15 5.93 13.96 15.25
CA LEU A 15 5.68 12.71 14.54
C LEU A 15 6.80 11.71 14.79
N VAL A 16 6.43 10.42 14.82
CA VAL A 16 7.40 9.33 14.85
C VAL A 16 8.23 9.29 13.57
N THR A 17 9.51 8.96 13.69
CA THR A 17 10.40 8.91 12.53
C THR A 17 10.15 7.66 11.67
N PRO A 18 10.48 7.70 10.37
CA PRO A 18 10.42 6.51 9.52
C PRO A 18 11.28 5.35 10.04
N ALA A 19 12.45 5.63 10.63
CA ALA A 19 13.34 4.61 11.19
C ALA A 19 12.72 3.90 12.39
N GLU A 20 12.09 4.65 13.31
CA GLU A 20 11.37 4.09 14.45
C GLU A 20 10.14 3.29 14.02
N LEU A 21 9.43 3.72 12.96
CA LEU A 21 8.32 2.96 12.40
C LEU A 21 8.80 1.64 11.76
N ALA A 22 9.89 1.68 10.99
CA ALA A 22 10.48 0.48 10.38
C ALA A 22 11.00 -0.52 11.42
N GLN A 23 11.54 -0.05 12.55
CA GLN A 23 11.96 -0.91 13.67
C GLN A 23 10.76 -1.56 14.37
N ARG A 24 9.67 -0.83 14.58
CA ARG A 24 8.44 -1.35 15.22
C ARG A 24 7.66 -2.32 14.33
N HIS A 25 7.73 -2.14 13.01
CA HIS A 25 7.02 -2.96 12.03
C HIS A 25 7.98 -3.44 10.93
N PRO A 26 8.89 -4.38 11.25
CA PRO A 26 9.86 -4.89 10.28
C PRO A 26 9.17 -5.66 9.16
N VAL A 27 9.63 -5.45 7.93
CA VAL A 27 9.17 -6.20 6.77
C VAL A 27 9.76 -7.62 6.83
N SER A 28 8.90 -8.64 6.77
CA SER A 28 9.37 -10.03 6.69
C SER A 28 9.98 -10.34 5.32
N ALA A 29 10.83 -11.37 5.26
CA ALA A 29 11.44 -11.82 4.01
C ALA A 29 10.38 -12.17 2.95
N ASP A 30 9.30 -12.83 3.35
CA ASP A 30 8.20 -13.22 2.46
C ASP A 30 7.47 -12.00 1.89
N VAL A 31 7.22 -10.96 2.70
CA VAL A 31 6.61 -9.71 2.23
C VAL A 31 7.53 -9.00 1.26
N ALA A 32 8.83 -8.90 1.57
CA ALA A 32 9.81 -8.28 0.68
C ALA A 32 9.91 -9.00 -0.67
N ALA A 33 9.91 -10.34 -0.66
CA ALA A 33 9.89 -11.16 -1.86
C ALA A 33 8.60 -10.96 -2.66
N HIS A 34 7.44 -10.96 -2.00
CA HIS A 34 6.13 -10.74 -2.62
C HIS A 34 6.04 -9.37 -3.30
N VAL A 35 6.46 -8.30 -2.62
CA VAL A 35 6.45 -6.93 -3.16
C VAL A 35 7.38 -6.84 -4.37
N SER A 36 8.59 -7.39 -4.26
CA SER A 36 9.57 -7.37 -5.35
C SER A 36 9.08 -8.14 -6.58
N ALA A 37 8.50 -9.32 -6.38
CA ALA A 37 7.91 -10.11 -7.46
C ALA A 37 6.70 -9.42 -8.10
N SER A 38 5.86 -8.77 -7.31
CA SER A 38 4.70 -8.02 -7.80
C SER A 38 5.12 -6.82 -8.64
N ARG A 39 6.13 -6.06 -8.21
CA ARG A 39 6.71 -4.96 -8.99
C ARG A 39 7.23 -5.43 -10.35
N ARG A 40 7.98 -6.54 -10.38
CA ARG A 40 8.47 -7.14 -11.65
C ARG A 40 7.33 -7.58 -12.57
N ARG A 41 6.25 -8.18 -12.04
CA ARG A 41 5.08 -8.55 -12.86
C ARG A 41 4.39 -7.32 -13.43
N ILE A 42 4.21 -6.28 -12.62
CA ILE A 42 3.62 -5.01 -13.05
C ILE A 42 4.48 -4.34 -14.13
N GLU A 43 5.81 -4.29 -13.94
CA GLU A 43 6.76 -3.76 -14.91
C GLU A 43 6.63 -4.45 -16.28
N LYS A 44 6.57 -5.79 -16.29
CA LYS A 44 6.34 -6.56 -17.53
C LYS A 44 5.02 -6.21 -18.22
N ILE A 45 3.95 -5.99 -17.46
CA ILE A 45 2.66 -5.55 -18.03
C ILE A 45 2.79 -4.17 -18.66
N LEU A 46 3.42 -3.22 -17.96
CA LEU A 46 3.62 -1.86 -18.46
C LEU A 46 4.51 -1.81 -19.71
N ASN A 47 5.49 -2.71 -19.81
CA ASN A 47 6.35 -2.86 -20.97
C ASN A 47 5.73 -3.69 -22.11
N GLY A 48 4.54 -4.26 -21.91
CA GLY A 48 3.84 -5.10 -22.89
C GLY A 48 4.39 -6.53 -23.05
N GLU A 49 5.32 -6.95 -22.18
CA GLU A 49 5.90 -8.31 -22.13
C GLU A 49 4.94 -9.32 -21.50
N ASP A 50 4.05 -8.85 -20.62
CA ASP A 50 2.93 -9.60 -20.04
C ASP A 50 1.61 -8.96 -20.54
N ARG A 51 0.76 -9.76 -21.16
CA ARG A 51 -0.50 -9.30 -21.78
C ARG A 51 -1.67 -9.21 -20.79
N ARG A 52 -1.46 -9.58 -19.53
CA ARG A 52 -2.50 -9.48 -18.49
C ARG A 52 -2.86 -8.02 -18.21
N LEU A 53 -4.10 -7.78 -17.80
CA LEU A 53 -4.55 -6.46 -17.39
C LEU A 53 -4.17 -6.22 -15.92
N LEU A 54 -3.47 -5.12 -15.65
CA LEU A 54 -3.26 -4.63 -14.29
C LEU A 54 -4.56 -4.01 -13.76
N VAL A 55 -5.04 -4.48 -12.62
CA VAL A 55 -6.26 -4.00 -11.97
C VAL A 55 -5.94 -3.54 -10.55
N VAL A 56 -5.96 -2.22 -10.33
CA VAL A 56 -5.85 -1.62 -8.99
C VAL A 56 -7.26 -1.34 -8.47
N ILE A 57 -7.70 -2.11 -7.48
CA ILE A 57 -9.11 -2.08 -7.02
C ILE A 57 -9.22 -2.20 -5.49
N GLY A 58 -10.14 -1.46 -4.90
CA GLY A 58 -10.39 -1.44 -3.46
C GLY A 58 -11.23 -0.24 -3.04
N PRO A 59 -11.45 -0.07 -1.72
CA PRO A 59 -12.13 1.10 -1.16
C PRO A 59 -11.47 2.41 -1.58
N CYS A 60 -12.24 3.50 -1.59
CA CYS A 60 -11.71 4.83 -1.91
C CYS A 60 -10.61 5.25 -0.91
N SER A 61 -10.86 5.03 0.38
CA SER A 61 -9.92 5.19 1.49
C SER A 61 -10.19 4.12 2.56
N ILE A 62 -9.17 3.77 3.33
CA ILE A 62 -9.24 2.83 4.45
C ILE A 62 -9.40 3.63 5.74
N HIS A 63 -10.55 3.50 6.37
CA HIS A 63 -10.84 4.04 7.70
C HIS A 63 -11.21 2.94 8.71
N ASP A 64 -11.40 1.71 8.24
CA ASP A 64 -11.73 0.52 9.04
C ASP A 64 -10.79 -0.62 8.61
N ILE A 65 -9.97 -1.10 9.55
CA ILE A 65 -8.96 -2.13 9.32
C ILE A 65 -9.62 -3.50 9.13
N ASP A 66 -10.66 -3.81 9.90
CA ASP A 66 -11.31 -5.12 9.85
C ASP A 66 -12.05 -5.30 8.53
N ALA A 67 -12.78 -4.26 8.09
CA ALA A 67 -13.43 -4.25 6.78
C ALA A 67 -12.40 -4.33 5.64
N ALA A 68 -11.27 -3.64 5.75
CA ALA A 68 -10.19 -3.73 4.76
C ALA A 68 -9.60 -5.14 4.68
N MET A 69 -9.40 -5.81 5.81
CA MET A 69 -8.89 -7.19 5.86
C MET A 69 -9.92 -8.20 5.34
N GLU A 70 -11.22 -8.02 5.62
CA GLU A 70 -12.28 -8.83 5.02
C GLU A 70 -12.29 -8.68 3.50
N TYR A 71 -12.20 -7.45 3.00
CA TYR A 71 -12.10 -7.17 1.57
C TYR A 71 -10.87 -7.84 0.95
N ALA A 72 -9.70 -7.73 1.58
CA ALA A 72 -8.45 -8.33 1.10
C ALA A 72 -8.57 -9.85 0.95
N ARG A 73 -9.18 -10.54 1.93
CA ARG A 73 -9.40 -12.00 1.89
C ARG A 73 -10.31 -12.40 0.73
N ARG A 74 -11.39 -11.65 0.48
CA ARG A 74 -12.28 -11.90 -0.67
C ARG A 74 -11.57 -11.63 -1.99
N LEU A 75 -10.78 -10.55 -2.07
CA LEU A 75 -10.03 -10.19 -3.26
C LEU A 75 -8.95 -11.22 -3.59
N GLN A 76 -8.33 -11.84 -2.59
CA GLN A 76 -7.33 -12.91 -2.79
C GLN A 76 -7.90 -14.07 -3.60
N GLY A 77 -9.13 -14.53 -3.30
CA GLY A 77 -9.79 -15.58 -4.09
C GLY A 77 -10.04 -15.16 -5.54
N MET A 78 -10.32 -13.88 -5.80
CA MET A 78 -10.46 -13.35 -7.17
C MET A 78 -9.11 -13.24 -7.87
N ARG A 79 -8.06 -12.82 -7.15
CA ARG A 79 -6.69 -12.75 -7.67
C ARG A 79 -6.23 -14.13 -8.14
N GLU A 80 -6.52 -15.18 -7.39
CA GLU A 80 -6.20 -16.56 -7.77
C GLU A 80 -7.02 -17.01 -8.98
N ARG A 81 -8.34 -16.81 -8.93
CA ARG A 81 -9.26 -17.24 -10.01
C ARG A 81 -8.93 -16.60 -11.36
N TYR A 82 -8.57 -15.32 -11.38
CA TYR A 82 -8.34 -14.56 -12.61
C TYR A 82 -6.85 -14.37 -12.94
N GLN A 83 -5.94 -15.04 -12.22
CA GLN A 83 -4.49 -14.92 -12.39
C GLN A 83 -3.99 -15.06 -13.83
N PRO A 84 -4.56 -15.92 -14.71
CA PRO A 84 -4.12 -16.03 -16.09
C PRO A 84 -4.38 -14.78 -16.95
N GLN A 85 -5.32 -13.93 -16.54
CA GLN A 85 -5.79 -12.77 -17.32
C GLN A 85 -5.52 -11.44 -16.62
N LEU A 86 -5.49 -11.42 -15.29
CA LEU A 86 -5.41 -10.20 -14.47
C LEU A 86 -4.22 -10.25 -13.49
N GLU A 87 -3.57 -9.11 -13.31
CA GLU A 87 -2.73 -8.82 -12.13
C GLU A 87 -3.53 -7.90 -11.20
N ILE A 88 -4.21 -8.49 -10.21
CA ILE A 88 -5.03 -7.74 -9.26
C ILE A 88 -4.17 -7.26 -8.09
N VAL A 89 -4.26 -5.96 -7.79
CA VAL A 89 -3.60 -5.30 -6.66
C VAL A 89 -4.66 -4.56 -5.84
N MET A 90 -4.68 -4.78 -4.53
CA MET A 90 -5.59 -4.07 -3.64
C MET A 90 -5.20 -2.59 -3.54
N ARG A 91 -6.18 -1.68 -3.67
CA ARG A 91 -6.02 -0.26 -3.38
C ARG A 91 -6.03 -0.05 -1.86
N THR A 92 -4.95 0.52 -1.33
CA THR A 92 -4.77 0.82 0.11
C THR A 92 -4.44 2.30 0.32
N TYR A 93 -5.40 3.18 0.05
CA TYR A 93 -5.27 4.62 0.30
C TYR A 93 -5.77 4.91 1.72
N PHE A 94 -5.11 5.83 2.43
CA PHE A 94 -5.48 6.26 3.78
C PHE A 94 -6.19 7.61 3.73
#